data_AF-A0A4Z0V2H1-F1
#
_entry.id   AF-A0A4Z0V2H1-F1
#
_cell.length_a   1.000
_cell.length_b   1.000
_cell.length_c   1.000
_cell.angle_alpha   90.00
_cell.angle_beta   90.00
_cell.angle_gamma   90.00
#
_symmetry.space_group_name_H-M   'P 1'
#
loop_
_entity.id
_entity.type
_entity.pdbx_description
1 polymer ?
#
loop_
_entity_poly.entity_id
_entity_poly.type
_entity_poly.pdbx_seq_one_letter_code
_entity_poly.pdbx_strand_id
1 'polypeptide(L)'
;MKAKHPGTILLFRVNDFYECFDEDAEKAAKTLKLTLTTAKGNKLAGFPHHALDTYLPKLIRAGHKVAICEQLEDPKKKSNKGK
;
A
#
# COMPACT_ATOMS: atom_id res chain seq x y z
N MET A 1 -13.52 -8.70 1.08
CA MET A 1 -12.14 -9.00 1.53
C MET A 1 -11.89 -8.60 2.99
N LYS A 2 -12.18 -7.36 3.44
CA LYS A 2 -11.90 -6.92 4.83
C LYS A 2 -12.66 -7.67 5.94
N ALA A 3 -13.95 -7.97 5.74
CA ALA A 3 -14.78 -8.68 6.73
C ALA A 3 -14.30 -10.12 7.05
N LYS A 4 -13.48 -10.73 6.18
CA LYS A 4 -12.92 -12.08 6.38
C LYS A 4 -11.55 -12.05 7.09
N HIS A 5 -10.90 -10.88 7.20
CA HIS A 5 -9.55 -10.73 7.74
C HIS A 5 -9.40 -9.43 8.56
N PRO A 6 -10.07 -9.32 9.73
CA PRO A 6 -9.90 -8.17 10.61
C PRO A 6 -8.43 -8.00 10.99
N GLY A 7 -7.92 -6.77 10.89
CA GLY A 7 -6.53 -6.41 11.22
C GLY A 7 -5.48 -6.72 10.14
N THR A 8 -5.88 -7.02 8.91
CA THR A 8 -4.93 -7.22 7.79
C THR A 8 -4.70 -5.92 7.04
N ILE A 9 -3.44 -5.51 6.90
CA ILE A 9 -3.02 -4.39 6.06
C ILE A 9 -3.09 -4.84 4.60
N LEU A 10 -3.90 -4.15 3.80
CA LEU A 10 -3.98 -4.36 2.36
C LEU A 10 -3.03 -3.40 1.66
N LEU A 11 -2.00 -3.94 1.00
CA LEU A 11 -1.10 -3.18 0.13
C LEU A 11 -1.57 -3.35 -1.31
N PHE A 12 -2.05 -2.27 -1.92
CA PHE A 12 -2.42 -2.23 -3.33
C PHE A 12 -1.25 -1.71 -4.14
N ARG A 13 -0.85 -2.44 -5.18
CA ARG A 13 0.12 -1.92 -6.13
C ARG A 13 -0.57 -0.93 -7.07
N VAL A 14 -0.19 0.34 -6.98
CA VAL A 14 -0.64 1.41 -7.86
C VAL A 14 0.58 2.00 -8.55
N ASN A 15 0.76 1.66 -9.83
CA ASN A 15 1.97 2.00 -10.59
C ASN A 15 3.26 1.52 -9.87
N ASP A 16 4.12 2.48 -9.50
CA ASP A 16 5.41 2.27 -8.85
C ASP A 16 5.34 2.30 -7.32
N PHE A 17 4.15 2.27 -6.71
CA PHE A 17 3.97 2.33 -5.27
C PHE A 17 3.10 1.18 -4.76
N TYR A 18 3.38 0.74 -3.54
CA TYR A 18 2.40 0.04 -2.71
C TYR A 18 1.72 1.05 -1.80
N GLU A 19 0.39 1.10 -1.84
CA GLU A 19 -0.43 2.02 -1.07
C GLU A 19 -1.45 1.27 -0.21
N CYS A 20 -1.73 1.82 0.97
CA CYS A 20 -2.79 1.38 1.86
C CYS A 20 -3.65 2.58 2.25
N PHE A 21 -4.87 2.28 2.69
CA PHE A 21 -5.95 3.26 2.82
C PHE A 21 -6.53 3.24 4.24
N ASP A 22 -7.00 4.40 4.70
CA ASP A 22 -7.72 4.59 5.95
C ASP A 22 -7.01 3.99 7.17
N GLU A 23 -7.66 3.07 7.89
CA GLU A 23 -7.08 2.43 9.07
C GLU A 23 -5.79 1.65 8.77
N ASP A 24 -5.66 1.09 7.56
CA ASP A 24 -4.46 0.35 7.15
C ASP A 24 -3.31 1.33 6.87
N ALA A 25 -3.64 2.50 6.31
CA ALA A 25 -2.70 3.60 6.14
C ALA A 25 -2.12 4.08 7.47
N GLU A 26 -2.98 4.28 8.48
CA GLU A 26 -2.54 4.69 9.82
C GLU A 26 -1.60 3.68 10.47
N LYS A 27 -1.93 2.38 10.39
CA LYS A 27 -1.12 1.29 10.94
C LYS A 27 0.23 1.20 10.23
N ALA A 28 0.23 1.23 8.90
CA ALA A 28 1.45 1.16 8.09
C ALA A 28 2.34 2.39 8.33
N ALA A 29 1.76 3.60 8.32
CA ALA A 29 2.48 4.84 8.59
C ALA A 29 3.17 4.82 9.95
N LYS A 30 2.46 4.43 11.01
CA LYS A 30 3.02 4.32 12.36
C LYS A 30 4.14 3.27 12.43
N THR A 31 3.94 2.09 11.85
CA THR A 31 4.90 0.97 11.94
C THR A 31 6.16 1.22 11.13
N LEU A 32 6.01 1.77 9.92
CA LEU A 32 7.09 1.97 8.96
C LEU A 32 7.69 3.38 9.01
N LYS A 33 7.13 4.26 9.85
CA LYS A 33 7.47 5.68 9.95
C LYS A 33 7.32 6.41 8.60
N LEU A 34 6.24 6.10 7.89
CA LEU A 34 5.89 6.77 6.63
C LEU A 34 5.00 7.98 6.92
N THR A 35 5.01 8.94 6.01
CA THR A 35 4.08 10.06 6.04
C THR A 35 2.66 9.55 5.76
N LEU A 36 1.74 9.85 6.67
CA LEU A 36 0.30 9.68 6.45
C LEU A 36 -0.24 10.91 5.74
N THR A 37 -0.84 10.74 4.57
CA THR A 37 -1.43 11.82 3.78
C THR A 37 -2.94 11.64 3.67
N THR A 38 -3.65 12.66 3.20
CA THR A 38 -5.08 12.59 2.91
C THR A 38 -5.31 12.99 1.46
N ALA A 39 -5.97 12.14 0.67
CA ALA A 39 -6.37 12.48 -0.69
C ALA A 39 -7.85 12.11 -0.92
N LYS A 40 -8.61 13.06 -1.48
CA LYS A 40 -10.05 12.90 -1.78
C LYS A 40 -10.86 12.39 -0.57
N GLY A 41 -10.48 12.80 0.64
CA GLY A 41 -11.15 12.41 1.89
C GLY A 41 -10.68 11.10 2.53
N ASN A 42 -9.80 10.33 1.88
CA ASN A 42 -9.28 9.07 2.41
C ASN A 42 -7.84 9.25 2.91
N LYS A 43 -7.48 8.56 4.00
CA LYS A 43 -6.10 8.55 4.49
C LYS A 43 -5.26 7.57 3.68
N LEU A 44 -4.01 7.92 3.41
CA LEU A 44 -3.10 7.17 2.55
C LEU A 44 -1.72 7.08 3.16
N ALA A 45 -1.10 5.91 3.01
CA ALA A 45 0.32 5.72 3.25
C ALA A 45 0.86 4.73 2.23
N GLY A 46 2.07 4.96 1.75
CA GLY A 46 2.67 4.11 0.75
C GLY A 46 4.17 4.27 0.64
N PHE A 47 4.78 3.34 -0.10
CA PHE A 47 6.22 3.32 -0.36
C PHE A 47 6.50 2.79 -1.78
N PRO A 48 7.65 3.10 -2.37
CA PRO A 48 8.00 2.63 -3.72
C PRO A 48 8.00 1.10 -3.82
N HIS A 49 7.57 0.53 -4.95
CA HIS A 49 7.38 -0.91 -5.11
C HIS A 49 8.66 -1.72 -4.81
N HIS A 50 9.82 -1.21 -5.19
CA HIS A 50 11.12 -1.85 -4.96
C HIS A 50 11.51 -1.88 -3.47
N ALA A 51 10.85 -1.10 -2.62
CA ALA A 51 11.06 -1.11 -1.18
C ALA A 51 10.22 -2.18 -0.45
N LEU A 52 9.47 -3.01 -1.18
CA LEU A 52 8.67 -4.09 -0.58
C LEU A 52 9.51 -5.03 0.29
N ASP A 53 10.67 -5.46 -0.19
CA ASP A 53 11.57 -6.36 0.55
C ASP A 53 12.13 -5.70 1.83
N THR A 54 12.10 -4.37 1.90
CA THR A 54 12.52 -3.61 3.09
C THR A 54 11.38 -3.43 4.09
N TYR A 55 10.17 -3.14 3.61
CA TYR A 55 9.05 -2.74 4.46
C TYR A 55 8.13 -3.90 4.85
N LEU A 56 7.92 -4.88 3.96
CA LEU A 56 7.08 -6.03 4.25
C LEU A 56 7.56 -6.80 5.49
N PRO A 57 8.87 -7.14 5.64
CA PRO A 57 9.32 -7.84 6.84
C PRO A 57 9.14 -7.03 8.13
N LYS A 58 9.15 -5.69 8.06
CA LYS A 58 8.90 -4.83 9.23
C LYS A 58 7.44 -4.89 9.66
N LEU A 59 6.50 -4.89 8.71
CA LEU A 59 5.07 -5.06 9.01
C LEU A 59 4.80 -6.44 9.64
N ILE A 60 5.36 -7.51 9.07
CA ILE A 60 5.19 -8.86 9.60
C ILE A 60 5.79 -9.00 11.00
N ARG A 61 7.01 -8.49 11.24
CA ARG A 61 7.65 -8.52 12.57
C ARG A 61 6.90 -7.71 13.62
N ALA A 62 6.16 -6.68 13.21
CA ALA A 62 5.28 -5.91 14.08
C ALA A 62 3.95 -6.62 14.39
N GLY A 63 3.75 -7.85 13.89
CA GLY A 63 2.57 -8.67 14.15
C GLY A 63 1.40 -8.40 13.19
N HIS A 64 1.59 -7.57 12.16
CA HIS A 64 0.54 -7.34 11.17
C HIS A 64 0.44 -8.50 10.20
N LYS A 65 -0.79 -8.89 9.87
CA LYS A 65 -1.06 -9.67 8.66
C LYS A 65 -1.05 -8.70 7.49
N VAL A 66 -0.38 -9.06 6.40
CA VAL A 66 -0.29 -8.21 5.20
C VAL A 66 -0.77 -9.03 4.01
N ALA A 67 -1.68 -8.46 3.22
CA ALA A 67 -2.03 -8.99 1.92
C ALA A 67 -1.56 -8.02 0.84
N ILE A 68 -0.90 -8.55 -0.18
CA ILE A 68 -0.42 -7.79 -1.32
C ILE A 68 -1.38 -8.04 -2.48
N CYS A 69 -1.98 -6.97 -2.96
CA CYS A 69 -2.86 -6.96 -4.11
C CYS A 69 -2.08 -6.37 -5.29
N GLU A 70 -1.51 -7.24 -6.13
CA GLU A 70 -1.00 -6.83 -7.43
C GLU A 70 -2.19 -6.44 -8.32
N GLN A 71 -2.19 -5.22 -8.84
CA GLN A 71 -3.12 -4.85 -9.90
C GLN A 71 -2.72 -5.62 -11.16
N LEU A 72 -3.52 -6.63 -11.52
CA LEU A 72 -3.44 -7.33 -12.80
C LEU A 72 -4.01 -6.42 -13.90
N GLU A 73 -3.21 -5.45 -14.35
CA GLU A 73 -3.46 -4.83 -15.65
C GLU A 73 -2.27 -5.09 -16.57
N ASP A 74 -2.59 -5.67 -17.73
CA ASP A 74 -1.67 -5.91 -18.85
C ASP A 74 -0.81 -4.66 -19.11
N PRO A 75 0.52 -4.80 -19.32
CA PRO A 75 1.45 -3.68 -19.53
C PRO A 75 1.18 -2.85 -20.80
N LYS A 76 0.11 -3.13 -21.55
CA LYS A 76 -0.33 -2.39 -22.74
C LYS A 76 -1.31 -1.27 -22.39
N LYS A 77 -0.84 -0.27 -21.63
CA LYS A 77 -1.35 1.11 -21.73
C LYS A 77 -0.37 2.13 -21.16
N LYS A 78 0.88 2.11 -21.65
CA LYS A 78 1.67 3.35 -21.69
C LYS A 78 1.03 4.28 -22.71
N SER A 79 0.17 5.20 -22.29
CA SER A 79 -0.06 6.42 -23.08
C SER A 79 0.76 7.54 -22.46
N ASN A 80 1.90 7.77 -23.08
CA ASN A 80 2.51 9.08 -23.16
C ASN A 80 1.43 10.16 -23.42
N LYS A 81 1.49 11.27 -22.71
CA LYS A 81 1.21 12.61 -23.24
C LYS A 81 1.62 13.65 -22.19
N GLY A 82 2.89 14.04 -22.26
CA GLY A 82 3.20 15.45 -22.11
C GLY A 82 2.43 16.25 -23.18
N LYS A 83 1.73 17.27 -22.73
CA LYS A 83 1.52 18.55 -23.42
C LYS A 83 1.42 19.61 -22.35
#